data_AF-A0A7S0JKG3-F1
#
_entry.id   AF-A0A7S0JKG3-F1
#
_cell.length_a   1.000
_cell.length_b   1.000
_cell.length_c   1.000
_cell.angle_alpha   90.00
_cell.angle_beta   90.00
_cell.angle_gamma   90.00
#
_symmetry.space_group_name_H-M   'P 1'
#
loop_
_entity.id
_entity.type
_entity.pdbx_description
1 polymer ?
#
loop_
_entity_poly.entity_id
_entity_poly.type
_entity_poly.pdbx_seq_one_letter_code
_entity_poly.pdbx_strand_id
1 'polypeptide(L)'
;PRWRTQKKVDVHITDFLSLDPTQPPYSHAQSVLLDPSCSGSGIIERSGAVGSDDGAGAEEIDPERLRGLAAMQLRLLLHALRFPAATRVTYSTCSVHTLENEVVAIAA
;
A
#
# COMPACT_ATOMS: atom_id res chain seq x y z
N PRO A 1 -20.29 11.43 32.86
CA PRO A 1 -20.18 10.12 32.17
C PRO A 1 -18.83 10.00 31.42
N ARG A 2 -18.02 8.99 31.73
CA ARG A 2 -16.58 8.87 31.38
C ARG A 2 -16.28 8.47 29.91
N TRP A 3 -17.17 8.72 28.94
CA TRP A 3 -17.09 8.13 27.60
C TRP A 3 -16.36 8.97 26.53
N ARG A 4 -15.82 10.16 26.85
CA ARG A 4 -15.43 11.16 25.83
C ARG A 4 -13.94 11.31 25.47
N THR A 5 -13.00 10.48 25.94
CA THR A 5 -11.55 10.81 25.80
C THR A 5 -10.60 9.69 25.34
N GLN A 6 -11.07 8.57 24.76
CA GLN A 6 -10.14 7.63 24.13
C GLN A 6 -9.83 8.12 22.70
N LYS A 7 -8.58 8.53 22.43
CA LYS A 7 -8.11 8.73 21.04
C LYS A 7 -8.23 7.40 20.31
N LYS A 8 -9.04 7.38 19.24
CA LYS A 8 -9.24 6.18 18.39
C LYS A 8 -8.20 6.04 17.29
N VAL A 9 -7.42 7.09 17.05
CA VAL A 9 -6.40 7.17 16.00
C VAL A 9 -5.14 7.78 16.61
N ASP A 10 -4.03 7.09 16.42
CA ASP A 10 -2.68 7.60 16.68
C ASP A 10 -1.92 7.67 15.35
N VAL A 11 -1.22 8.77 15.10
CA VAL A 11 -0.59 9.06 13.80
C VAL A 11 0.90 9.15 13.99
N HIS A 12 1.64 8.26 13.33
CA HIS A 12 3.08 8.17 13.43
C HIS A 12 3.70 8.53 12.06
N ILE A 13 4.50 9.58 12.00
CA ILE A 13 5.25 9.97 10.79
C ILE A 13 6.61 9.24 10.84
N THR A 14 6.69 8.10 10.16
CA THR A 14 7.85 7.22 10.20
C THR A 14 7.90 6.31 8.97
N ASP A 15 9.09 5.79 8.64
CA ASP A 15 9.21 4.70 7.67
C ASP A 15 8.65 3.42 8.28
N PHE A 16 7.64 2.84 7.64
CA PHE A 16 7.02 1.59 8.08
C PHE A 16 8.03 0.44 8.16
N LEU A 17 9.00 0.38 7.24
CA LEU A 17 10.01 -0.70 7.22
C LEU A 17 11.01 -0.62 8.38
N SER A 18 11.13 0.56 8.99
CA SER A 18 12.00 0.80 10.14
C SER A 18 11.37 0.45 11.48
N LEU A 19 10.05 0.22 11.51
CA LEU A 19 9.34 -0.16 12.72
C LEU A 19 9.73 -1.57 13.17
N ASP A 20 9.65 -1.82 14.47
CA ASP A 20 9.68 -3.18 15.01
C ASP A 20 8.25 -3.61 15.36
N PRO A 21 7.62 -4.48 14.56
CA PRO A 21 6.26 -4.96 14.82
C PRO A 21 6.10 -5.70 16.15
N THR A 22 7.20 -6.11 16.78
CA THR A 22 7.19 -6.85 18.04
C THR A 22 7.14 -5.94 19.27
N GLN A 23 7.35 -4.64 19.10
CA GLN A 23 7.32 -3.67 20.20
C GLN A 23 5.96 -2.98 20.33
N PRO A 24 5.55 -2.58 21.54
CA PRO A 24 4.40 -1.70 21.71
C PRO A 24 4.59 -0.36 20.97
N PRO A 25 3.52 0.23 20.41
CA PRO A 25 2.13 -0.24 20.47
C PRO A 25 1.75 -1.26 19.38
N TYR A 26 2.68 -1.61 18.48
CA TYR A 26 2.42 -2.40 17.26
C TYR A 26 2.19 -3.89 17.54
N SER A 27 2.82 -4.42 18.59
CA SER A 27 2.76 -5.82 19.00
C SER A 27 1.35 -6.37 19.24
N HIS A 28 0.37 -5.48 19.44
CA HIS A 28 -1.03 -5.83 19.68
C HIS A 28 -1.95 -5.61 18.47
N ALA A 29 -1.42 -5.16 17.34
CA ALA A 29 -2.24 -4.93 16.15
C ALA A 29 -2.78 -6.28 15.63
N GLN A 30 -4.11 -6.42 15.63
CA GLN A 30 -4.78 -7.65 15.21
C GLN A 30 -5.05 -7.72 13.72
N SER A 31 -4.98 -6.58 13.03
CA SER A 31 -5.19 -6.48 11.59
C SER A 31 -4.32 -5.37 11.01
N VAL A 32 -3.83 -5.58 9.80
CA VAL A 32 -3.06 -4.59 9.04
C VAL A 32 -3.76 -4.33 7.72
N LEU A 33 -4.00 -3.06 7.40
CA LEU A 33 -4.40 -2.62 6.07
C LEU A 33 -3.17 -1.96 5.43
N LEU A 34 -2.66 -2.59 4.38
CA LEU A 34 -1.52 -2.10 3.62
C LEU A 34 -2.01 -1.59 2.26
N ASP A 35 -1.97 -0.28 2.10
CA ASP A 35 -2.25 0.44 0.85
C ASP A 35 -0.98 1.20 0.43
N PRO A 36 -0.01 0.50 -0.19
CA PRO A 36 1.28 1.08 -0.52
C PRO A 36 1.18 1.97 -1.77
N SER A 37 2.22 2.79 -1.98
CA SER A 37 2.37 3.51 -3.24
C SER A 37 2.33 2.54 -4.44
N CYS A 38 1.46 2.85 -5.39
CA CYS A 38 1.19 2.05 -6.59
C CYS A 38 1.40 2.90 -7.86
N SER A 39 1.39 2.29 -9.04
CA SER A 39 1.43 3.02 -10.32
C SER A 39 0.30 4.04 -10.48
N GLY A 40 -0.86 3.77 -9.88
CA GLY A 40 -2.08 4.57 -9.98
C GLY A 40 -2.86 4.34 -11.26
N SER A 41 -2.50 3.31 -12.03
CA SER A 41 -3.03 3.00 -13.37
C SER A 41 -4.54 2.68 -13.39
N GLY A 42 -5.13 2.31 -12.24
CA GLY A 42 -6.57 2.05 -12.13
C GLY A 42 -7.44 3.28 -11.89
N ILE A 43 -6.87 4.50 -11.75
CA ILE A 43 -7.67 5.71 -11.52
C ILE A 43 -7.90 6.48 -12.82
N ILE A 44 -9.10 6.31 -13.35
CA ILE A 44 -9.58 6.88 -14.62
C ILE A 44 -9.46 8.41 -14.66
N GLU A 45 -9.70 9.11 -13.55
CA GLU A 45 -9.64 10.58 -13.49
C GLU A 45 -8.22 11.16 -13.63
N ARG A 46 -7.17 10.33 -13.43
CA ARG A 46 -5.78 10.75 -13.64
C ARG A 46 -5.32 10.53 -15.08
N SER A 47 -5.98 9.64 -15.81
CA SER A 47 -5.77 9.40 -17.24
C SER A 47 -6.40 10.48 -18.13
N GLY A 48 -7.02 11.51 -17.54
CA GLY A 48 -7.82 12.51 -18.24
C GLY A 48 -7.51 13.96 -17.82
N ALA A 49 -6.25 14.38 -17.89
CA ALA A 49 -5.93 15.81 -17.95
C ALA A 49 -5.91 16.30 -19.41
N VAL A 50 -7.01 16.98 -19.77
CA VAL A 50 -7.20 17.94 -20.88
C VAL A 50 -7.43 17.34 -22.28
N GLY A 51 -8.60 17.72 -22.84
CA GLY A 51 -8.94 17.52 -24.24
C GLY A 51 -7.92 18.16 -25.19
N SER A 52 -6.92 17.36 -25.58
CA SER A 52 -6.23 17.48 -26.85
C SER A 52 -6.61 16.26 -27.69
N ASP A 53 -7.21 16.55 -28.84
CA ASP A 53 -7.81 15.64 -29.81
C ASP A 53 -6.75 14.85 -30.60
N ASP A 54 -5.69 14.41 -29.94
CA ASP A 54 -4.51 13.84 -30.60
C ASP A 54 -4.15 12.46 -30.01
N GLY A 55 -5.07 11.49 -30.06
CA GLY A 55 -4.77 10.04 -30.11
C GLY A 55 -3.73 9.44 -29.15
N ALA A 56 -3.43 10.06 -28.01
CA ALA A 56 -2.41 9.61 -27.06
C ALA A 56 -3.06 8.72 -25.99
N GLY A 57 -2.71 7.43 -26.02
CA GLY A 57 -3.17 6.43 -25.07
C GLY A 57 -2.81 6.76 -23.61
N ALA A 58 -3.43 6.04 -22.69
CA ALA A 58 -3.07 6.04 -21.27
C ALA A 58 -1.55 6.12 -21.10
N GLU A 59 -1.05 7.05 -20.28
CA GLU A 59 0.38 7.15 -19.99
C GLU A 59 0.90 5.77 -19.53
N GLU A 60 1.65 5.12 -20.41
CA GLU A 60 2.21 3.80 -20.15
C GLU A 60 3.34 4.00 -19.13
N ILE A 61 3.19 3.41 -17.95
CA ILE A 61 4.19 3.52 -16.89
C ILE A 61 5.51 2.93 -17.36
N ASP A 62 6.62 3.64 -17.08
CA ASP A 62 7.95 3.09 -17.27
C ASP A 62 8.11 1.71 -16.59
N PRO A 63 8.47 0.64 -17.33
CA PRO A 63 8.61 -0.70 -16.77
C PRO A 63 9.62 -0.80 -15.63
N GLU A 64 10.66 0.03 -15.60
CA GLU A 64 11.64 0.03 -14.50
C GLU A 64 11.01 0.59 -13.23
N ARG A 65 10.31 1.74 -13.33
CA ARG A 65 9.50 2.26 -12.23
C ARG A 65 8.47 1.26 -11.73
N LEU A 66 7.75 0.56 -12.61
CA LEU A 66 6.76 -0.44 -12.22
C LEU A 66 7.39 -1.59 -11.41
N ARG A 67 8.55 -2.09 -11.84
CA ARG A 67 9.32 -3.11 -11.07
C ARG A 67 9.79 -2.58 -9.72
N GLY A 68 10.26 -1.33 -9.67
CA GLY A 68 10.69 -0.69 -8.43
C GLY A 68 9.55 -0.57 -7.41
N LEU A 69 8.36 -0.19 -7.86
CA LEU A 69 7.14 -0.14 -7.05
C LEU A 69 6.78 -1.53 -6.52
N ALA A 70 6.67 -2.53 -7.40
CA ALA A 70 6.37 -3.92 -7.00
C ALA A 70 7.37 -4.48 -5.98
N ALA A 71 8.67 -4.22 -6.17
CA ALA A 71 9.71 -4.65 -5.22
C ALA A 71 9.56 -3.97 -3.85
N MET A 72 9.21 -2.68 -3.81
CA MET A 72 8.92 -1.97 -2.57
C MET A 72 7.65 -2.50 -1.89
N GLN A 73 6.59 -2.75 -2.67
CA GLN A 73 5.32 -3.32 -2.19
C GLN A 73 5.54 -4.69 -1.54
N LEU A 74 6.33 -5.57 -2.16
CA LEU A 74 6.69 -6.87 -1.58
C LEU A 74 7.40 -6.72 -0.23
N ARG A 75 8.36 -5.79 -0.11
CA ARG A 75 9.05 -5.52 1.16
C ARG A 75 8.09 -5.04 2.24
N LEU A 76 7.14 -4.18 1.88
CA LEU A 76 6.11 -3.68 2.80
C LEU A 76 5.16 -4.79 3.25
N LEU A 77 4.74 -5.66 2.32
CA LEU A 77 3.85 -6.78 2.62
C LEU A 77 4.53 -7.82 3.52
N LEU A 78 5.76 -8.22 3.20
CA LEU A 78 6.57 -9.09 4.06
C LEU A 78 6.77 -8.48 5.45
N HIS A 79 6.95 -7.15 5.54
CA HIS A 79 7.05 -6.47 6.83
C HIS A 79 5.72 -6.51 7.60
N ALA A 80 4.59 -6.26 6.94
CA ALA A 80 3.27 -6.34 7.55
C ALA A 80 2.96 -7.74 8.11
N LEU A 81 3.44 -8.80 7.45
CA LEU A 81 3.29 -10.19 7.91
C LEU A 81 4.11 -10.52 9.18
N ARG A 82 5.04 -9.65 9.61
CA ARG A 82 5.81 -9.83 10.85
C ARG A 82 5.07 -9.39 12.12
N PHE A 83 3.88 -8.79 12.00
CA PHE A 83 3.09 -8.36 13.15
C PHE A 83 2.57 -9.59 13.93
N PRO A 84 3.02 -9.81 15.17
CA PRO A 84 2.84 -11.10 15.84
C PRO A 84 1.40 -11.41 16.23
N ALA A 85 0.58 -10.38 16.49
CA ALA A 85 -0.84 -10.53 16.83
C ALA A 85 -1.77 -10.42 15.62
N ALA A 86 -1.25 -10.13 14.42
CA ALA A 86 -2.08 -9.91 13.25
C ALA A 86 -2.65 -11.25 12.75
N THR A 87 -3.98 -11.33 12.70
CA THR A 87 -4.70 -12.48 12.13
C THR A 87 -5.19 -12.20 10.70
N ARG A 88 -5.08 -10.95 10.26
CA ARG A 88 -5.50 -10.49 8.94
C ARG A 88 -4.57 -9.40 8.43
N VAL A 89 -4.04 -9.60 7.23
CA VAL A 89 -3.36 -8.56 6.46
C VAL A 89 -4.12 -8.38 5.16
N THR A 90 -4.63 -7.17 4.93
CA THR A 90 -5.25 -6.79 3.65
C THR A 90 -4.23 -5.99 2.86
N TYR A 91 -3.91 -6.47 1.66
CA TYR A 91 -3.11 -5.77 0.68
C TYR A 91 -4.03 -5.24 -0.42
N SER A 92 -3.97 -3.95 -0.69
CA SER A 92 -4.71 -3.33 -1.78
C SER A 92 -3.79 -2.43 -2.59
N THR A 93 -4.04 -2.34 -3.88
CA THR A 93 -3.44 -1.30 -4.72
C THR A 93 -4.52 -0.64 -5.55
N CYS A 94 -4.12 0.45 -6.15
CA CYS A 94 -4.85 1.17 -7.16
C CYS A 94 -4.37 0.88 -8.60
N SER A 95 -3.71 -0.26 -8.81
CA SER A 95 -3.06 -0.65 -10.06
C SER A 95 -3.87 -1.69 -10.82
N VAL A 96 -3.84 -1.61 -12.15
CA VAL A 96 -4.32 -2.70 -13.03
C VAL A 96 -3.21 -3.69 -13.40
N HIS A 97 -1.95 -3.40 -13.03
CA HIS A 97 -0.82 -4.24 -13.40
C HIS A 97 -0.67 -5.42 -12.46
N THR A 98 -0.62 -6.62 -13.05
CA THR A 98 -0.44 -7.88 -12.29
C THR A 98 0.86 -7.92 -11.50
N LEU A 99 1.89 -7.20 -11.98
CA LEU A 99 3.18 -7.13 -11.31
C LEU A 99 3.10 -6.48 -9.92
N GLU A 100 2.17 -5.55 -9.71
CA GLU A 100 1.92 -4.90 -8.41
C GLU A 100 0.85 -5.66 -7.58
N ASN A 101 0.07 -6.54 -8.21
CA ASN A 101 -1.06 -7.21 -7.60
C ASN A 101 -0.73 -8.70 -7.32
N GLU A 102 -1.11 -9.59 -8.24
CA GLU A 102 -0.99 -11.03 -8.08
C GLU A 102 0.45 -11.46 -7.85
N VAL A 103 1.42 -10.84 -8.54
CA VAL A 103 2.84 -11.20 -8.38
C VAL A 103 3.35 -10.85 -6.98
N VAL A 104 2.99 -9.68 -6.44
CA VAL A 104 3.37 -9.30 -5.07
C VAL A 104 2.69 -10.21 -4.05
N ALA A 105 1.40 -10.48 -4.22
CA ALA A 105 0.63 -11.32 -3.30
C ALA A 105 1.10 -12.77 -3.27
N ILE A 106 1.50 -13.33 -4.43
CA ILE A 106 2.05 -14.70 -4.52
C ILE A 106 3.46 -14.79 -3.91
N ALA A 107 4.26 -13.72 -4.02
CA ALA A 107 5.64 -13.71 -3.58
C ALA A 107 5.82 -13.47 -2.07
N ALA A 108 4.79 -12.99 -1.37
CA ALA A 108 4.81 -12.68 0.05
C ALA A 108 4.41 -13.88 0.92
#